data_AF-A0A496AZB9-F1
#
_entry.id   AF-A0A496AZB9-F1
#
_cell.length_a   1.000
_cell.length_b   1.000
_cell.length_c   1.000
_cell.angle_alpha   90.00
_cell.angle_beta   90.00
_cell.angle_gamma   90.00
#
_symmetry.space_group_name_H-M   'P 1'
#
loop_
_entity.id
_entity.type
_entity.pdbx_description
1 polymer ?
#
loop_
_entity_poly.entity_id
_entity_poly.type
_entity_poly.pdbx_seq_one_letter_code
_entity_poly.pdbx_strand_id
1 'polypeptide(L)'
;MAKNTLIRIVSLIIMVISFIAFISGAGAFPINTEYDQVLPWSVWFTISVLVNMVLWYPVMKLVAFSLGVIWFYAFVAALVPNTSTATGDVTSLDWSDPDAVAEIGLTIFNTKGQCAACHTLDTSAPKGRCPDLTDIGINAASRVPGMGAKEYLIESLYDPGKYLVPGYGKIMPEVWKNPIALTKLEIEAVIAFLQSLGGDIDPEPFTEPIDRADIGTTAEALPPLLSGDPEEGKKVFISAACISCHVVKGLENPNAGEANEDFEVVTAPELSDIAALNELRYIEESILLPHAQIVSGYGTVTVIANGITYQGTLVSQDNEQIVVKTTADDGTETEHTILISDLDEVPIEDLSNLKENGYLTLTITPLDSDNSISGEIVEESEDTVTLNVDGENQTLSKTDVKKVMTITDFDGFETTGEYVSGTMEDDEIIIIVDGSEQVFDTFDVDQVIIALAFGKRLLVKSPMPDNFPILLTVIDKENLLAYLSTLTGAATEENTSTTEEVEETNEVAAE
;
A
#
# COMPACT_ATOMS: atom_id res chain seq x y z
N MET A 1 -35.41 -3.46 -47.59
CA MET A 1 -36.21 -3.52 -46.35
C MET A 1 -37.33 -4.55 -46.50
N ALA A 2 -37.44 -5.51 -45.59
CA ALA A 2 -38.57 -6.45 -45.60
C ALA A 2 -39.88 -5.66 -45.47
N LYS A 3 -40.92 -6.05 -46.23
CA LYS A 3 -42.23 -5.37 -46.29
C LYS A 3 -42.83 -5.08 -44.90
N ASN A 4 -42.54 -5.94 -43.92
CA ASN A 4 -42.98 -5.82 -42.54
C ASN A 4 -42.26 -4.70 -41.75
N THR A 5 -40.99 -4.41 -42.06
CA THR A 5 -40.22 -3.32 -41.43
C THR A 5 -40.76 -1.97 -41.86
N LEU A 6 -41.11 -1.83 -43.14
CA LEU A 6 -41.70 -0.60 -43.68
C LEU A 6 -43.05 -0.29 -43.02
N ILE A 7 -43.92 -1.30 -42.87
CA ILE A 7 -45.22 -1.14 -42.20
C ILE A 7 -45.08 -0.68 -40.75
N ARG A 8 -44.10 -1.22 -40.01
CA ARG A 8 -43.82 -0.83 -38.62
C ARG A 8 -43.34 0.62 -38.50
N ILE A 9 -42.44 1.05 -39.38
CA ILE A 9 -41.93 2.42 -39.41
C ILE A 9 -43.04 3.41 -39.75
N VAL A 10 -43.85 3.10 -40.77
CA VAL A 10 -44.99 3.95 -41.16
C VAL A 10 -46.02 4.08 -40.04
N SER A 11 -46.33 2.98 -39.34
CA SER A 11 -47.24 2.99 -38.19
C SER A 11 -46.72 3.89 -37.06
N LEU A 12 -45.41 3.91 -36.82
CA LEU A 12 -44.79 4.74 -35.79
C LEU A 12 -44.83 6.23 -36.16
N ILE A 13 -44.56 6.55 -37.43
CA ILE A 13 -44.68 7.92 -37.96
C ILE A 13 -46.12 8.44 -37.81
N ILE A 14 -47.13 7.62 -38.13
CA ILE A 14 -48.55 8.00 -37.99
C ILE A 14 -48.90 8.27 -36.51
N MET A 15 -48.38 7.48 -35.58
CA MET A 15 -48.56 7.71 -34.15
C MET A 15 -47.97 9.05 -33.69
N VAL A 16 -46.74 9.36 -34.12
CA VAL A 16 -46.06 10.62 -33.78
C VAL A 16 -46.79 11.83 -34.38
N ILE A 17 -47.20 11.76 -35.65
CA ILE A 17 -47.97 12.83 -36.30
C ILE A 17 -49.29 13.06 -35.59
N SER A 18 -50.01 11.99 -35.23
CA SER A 18 -51.28 12.08 -34.51
C SER A 18 -51.11 12.66 -33.11
N PHE A 19 -50.00 12.34 -32.43
CA PHE A 19 -49.66 12.91 -31.13
C PHE A 19 -49.34 14.40 -31.21
N ILE A 20 -48.49 14.81 -32.16
CA ILE A 20 -48.13 16.21 -32.38
C ILE A 20 -49.39 17.03 -32.74
N ALA A 21 -50.25 16.50 -33.60
CA ALA A 21 -51.51 17.13 -33.95
C ALA A 21 -52.48 17.24 -32.77
N PHE A 22 -52.51 16.24 -31.88
CA PHE A 22 -53.30 16.26 -30.65
C PHE A 22 -52.81 17.34 -29.67
N ILE A 23 -51.51 17.40 -29.36
CA ILE A 23 -50.95 18.37 -28.41
C ILE A 23 -50.95 19.81 -28.94
N SER A 24 -50.87 19.99 -30.26
CA SER A 24 -50.92 21.31 -30.91
C SER A 24 -52.33 21.84 -31.13
N GLY A 25 -53.37 21.05 -30.80
CA GLY A 25 -54.76 21.45 -30.99
C GLY A 25 -55.17 21.61 -32.45
N ALA A 26 -54.55 20.86 -33.36
CA ALA A 26 -54.82 20.94 -34.80
C ALA A 26 -56.28 20.59 -35.12
N GLY A 27 -56.83 21.19 -36.20
CA GLY A 27 -58.16 20.88 -36.69
C GLY A 27 -58.31 19.38 -37.01
N ALA A 28 -59.45 18.78 -36.65
CA ALA A 28 -59.63 17.33 -36.69
C ALA A 28 -59.50 16.75 -38.12
N PHE A 29 -59.02 15.52 -38.23
CA PHE A 29 -58.68 14.89 -39.52
C PHE A 29 -59.93 14.33 -40.24
N PRO A 30 -60.23 14.76 -41.48
CA PRO A 30 -61.41 14.32 -42.21
C PRO A 30 -61.23 12.89 -42.76
N ILE A 31 -62.25 12.03 -42.57
CA ILE A 31 -62.19 10.60 -42.97
C ILE A 31 -62.92 10.36 -44.29
N ASN A 32 -63.92 11.18 -44.62
CA ASN A 32 -64.54 11.26 -45.93
C ASN A 32 -65.10 12.69 -46.13
N THR A 33 -65.34 13.09 -47.38
CA THR A 33 -65.89 14.41 -47.73
C THR A 33 -67.42 14.41 -47.86
N GLU A 34 -68.08 13.31 -47.52
CA GLU A 34 -69.51 13.09 -47.83
C GLU A 34 -70.39 13.00 -46.55
N TYR A 35 -69.76 12.82 -45.39
CA TYR A 35 -70.38 12.88 -44.07
C TYR A 35 -69.38 13.57 -43.13
N ASP A 36 -69.79 14.61 -42.40
CA ASP A 36 -68.97 15.38 -41.44
C ASP A 36 -68.49 14.56 -40.20
N GLN A 37 -67.98 13.35 -40.43
CA GLN A 37 -67.39 12.49 -39.42
C GLN A 37 -65.89 12.81 -39.31
N VAL A 38 -65.61 13.80 -38.48
CA VAL A 38 -64.25 14.19 -38.13
C VAL A 38 -63.87 13.51 -36.81
N LEU A 39 -62.99 12.52 -36.84
CA LEU A 39 -62.48 11.96 -35.58
C LEU A 39 -61.45 12.93 -34.98
N PRO A 40 -61.55 13.23 -33.67
CA PRO A 40 -60.57 14.08 -33.02
C PRO A 40 -59.20 13.39 -33.01
N TRP A 41 -58.12 14.19 -33.01
CA TRP A 41 -56.76 13.67 -32.99
C TRP A 41 -56.45 12.79 -31.78
N SER A 42 -57.16 12.95 -30.66
CA SER A 42 -57.09 12.04 -29.51
C SER A 42 -57.48 10.61 -29.85
N VAL A 43 -58.51 10.43 -30.68
CA VAL A 43 -58.97 9.09 -31.12
C VAL A 43 -58.01 8.50 -32.15
N TRP A 44 -57.47 9.32 -33.05
CA TRP A 44 -56.42 8.86 -33.99
C TRP A 44 -55.14 8.46 -33.28
N PHE A 45 -54.75 9.20 -32.25
CA PHE A 45 -53.60 8.87 -31.43
C PHE A 45 -53.81 7.55 -30.69
N THR A 46 -54.95 7.34 -30.04
CA THR A 46 -55.22 6.08 -29.33
C THR A 46 -55.28 4.88 -30.27
N ILE A 47 -55.93 5.01 -31.43
CA ILE A 47 -55.94 3.96 -32.46
C ILE A 47 -54.51 3.64 -32.92
N SER A 48 -53.69 4.66 -33.19
CA SER A 48 -52.30 4.49 -33.62
C SER A 48 -51.43 3.83 -32.56
N VAL A 49 -51.64 4.14 -31.28
CA VAL A 49 -50.97 3.47 -30.14
C VAL A 49 -51.35 1.99 -30.10
N LEU A 50 -52.64 1.66 -30.21
CA LEU A 50 -53.11 0.26 -30.20
C LEU A 50 -52.55 -0.55 -31.38
N VAL A 51 -52.53 0.04 -32.58
CA VAL A 51 -51.95 -0.60 -33.77
C VAL A 51 -50.44 -0.84 -33.58
N ASN A 52 -49.70 0.14 -33.04
CA ASN A 52 -48.28 -0.04 -32.76
C ASN A 52 -48.05 -1.11 -31.68
N MET A 53 -48.87 -1.18 -30.63
CA MET A 53 -48.78 -2.21 -29.59
C MET A 53 -48.94 -3.63 -30.16
N VAL A 54 -49.79 -3.81 -31.17
CA VAL A 54 -49.96 -5.09 -31.88
C VAL A 54 -48.79 -5.37 -32.85
N LEU A 55 -48.40 -4.39 -33.67
CA LEU A 55 -47.33 -4.55 -34.67
C LEU A 55 -45.94 -4.77 -34.04
N TRP A 56 -45.73 -4.18 -32.86
CA TRP A 56 -44.51 -4.27 -32.06
C TRP A 56 -44.65 -5.22 -30.87
N TYR A 57 -45.63 -6.14 -30.90
CA TYR A 57 -45.84 -7.14 -29.85
C TYR A 57 -44.57 -7.87 -29.36
N PRO A 58 -43.60 -8.26 -30.22
CA PRO A 58 -42.34 -8.85 -29.75
C PRO A 58 -41.50 -7.90 -28.88
N VAL A 59 -41.49 -6.60 -29.20
CA VAL A 59 -40.79 -5.56 -28.43
C VAL A 59 -41.54 -5.28 -27.13
N MET A 60 -42.87 -5.22 -27.17
CA MET A 60 -43.69 -5.05 -25.96
C MET A 60 -43.51 -6.21 -24.98
N LYS A 61 -43.33 -7.44 -25.48
CA LYS A 61 -42.97 -8.60 -24.66
C LYS A 61 -41.62 -8.43 -23.97
N LEU A 62 -40.61 -7.95 -24.69
CA LEU A 62 -39.29 -7.68 -24.14
C LEU A 62 -39.37 -6.62 -23.04
N VAL A 63 -40.03 -5.49 -23.30
CA VAL A 63 -40.18 -4.39 -22.34
C VAL A 63 -40.95 -4.86 -21.09
N ALA A 64 -42.04 -5.62 -21.26
CA ALA A 64 -42.79 -6.16 -20.14
C ALA A 64 -41.97 -7.16 -19.31
N PHE A 65 -41.15 -8.00 -19.96
CA PHE A 65 -40.22 -8.90 -19.28
C PHE A 65 -39.15 -8.12 -18.51
N SER A 66 -38.51 -7.12 -19.13
CA SER A 66 -37.51 -6.26 -18.48
C SER A 66 -38.08 -5.51 -17.28
N LEU A 67 -39.27 -4.90 -17.41
CA LEU A 67 -39.94 -4.25 -16.29
C LEU A 67 -40.32 -5.25 -15.20
N GLY A 68 -40.75 -6.46 -15.57
CA GLY A 68 -41.03 -7.53 -14.62
C GLY A 68 -39.80 -7.97 -13.84
N VAL A 69 -38.64 -8.06 -14.50
CA VAL A 69 -37.35 -8.33 -13.85
C VAL A 69 -36.97 -7.21 -12.89
N ILE A 70 -37.05 -5.94 -13.34
CA ILE A 70 -36.77 -4.78 -12.48
C ILE A 70 -37.69 -4.78 -11.24
N TRP A 71 -38.99 -5.02 -11.43
CA TRP A 71 -39.94 -5.09 -10.33
C TRP A 71 -39.69 -6.27 -9.40
N PHE A 72 -39.29 -7.42 -9.94
CA PHE A 72 -38.94 -8.59 -9.14
C PHE A 72 -37.72 -8.29 -8.25
N TYR A 73 -36.66 -7.68 -8.80
CA TYR A 73 -35.52 -7.26 -8.01
C TYR A 73 -35.87 -6.19 -6.97
N ALA A 74 -36.70 -5.20 -7.32
CA ALA A 74 -37.17 -4.20 -6.37
C ALA A 74 -38.02 -4.82 -5.23
N PHE A 75 -38.85 -5.81 -5.56
CA PHE A 75 -39.65 -6.55 -4.59
C PHE A 75 -38.78 -7.42 -3.67
N VAL A 76 -37.81 -8.13 -4.22
CA VAL A 76 -36.84 -8.93 -3.43
C VAL A 76 -36.02 -8.00 -2.52
N ALA A 77 -35.55 -6.87 -3.04
CA ALA A 77 -34.85 -5.86 -2.24
C ALA A 77 -35.71 -5.32 -1.08
N ALA A 78 -37.02 -5.15 -1.30
CA ALA A 78 -37.95 -4.71 -0.25
C ALA A 78 -38.30 -5.80 0.78
N LEU A 79 -38.06 -7.09 0.48
CA LEU A 79 -38.25 -8.21 1.41
C LEU A 79 -37.03 -8.45 2.31
N VAL A 80 -35.85 -7.96 1.91
CA VAL A 80 -34.67 -7.95 2.76
C VAL A 80 -34.87 -6.82 3.80
N PRO A 81 -34.92 -7.13 5.11
CA PRO A 81 -34.88 -6.08 6.14
C PRO A 81 -33.67 -5.20 5.88
N ASN A 82 -33.82 -3.88 5.94
CA ASN A 82 -32.73 -2.93 5.74
C ASN A 82 -31.66 -3.12 6.83
N THR A 83 -30.79 -4.11 6.70
CA THR A 83 -29.50 -4.15 7.36
C THR A 83 -28.51 -3.45 6.43
N SER A 84 -28.30 -2.16 6.71
CA SER A 84 -27.13 -1.39 6.32
C SER A 84 -26.92 -1.13 4.82
N THR A 85 -27.62 -0.12 4.32
CA THR A 85 -26.95 0.91 3.50
C THR A 85 -26.89 2.18 4.32
N ALA A 86 -26.16 2.15 5.43
CA ALA A 86 -25.79 3.35 6.17
C ALA A 86 -24.57 3.97 5.48
N THR A 87 -24.79 4.51 4.28
CA THR A 87 -23.91 5.50 3.63
C THR A 87 -24.18 6.91 4.18
N GLY A 88 -24.60 7.01 5.45
CA GLY A 88 -24.81 8.27 6.15
C GLY A 88 -23.66 8.51 7.12
N ASP A 89 -23.12 9.73 7.12
CA ASP A 89 -22.16 10.16 8.13
C ASP A 89 -22.70 9.90 9.54
N VAL A 90 -21.92 9.22 10.37
CA VAL A 90 -22.29 9.00 11.79
C VAL A 90 -22.29 10.35 12.50
N THR A 91 -23.47 10.85 12.84
CA THR A 91 -23.64 12.16 13.48
C THR A 91 -23.78 12.09 15.00
N SER A 92 -24.12 10.92 15.54
CA SER A 92 -24.18 10.66 16.98
C SER A 92 -24.13 9.15 17.26
N LEU A 93 -23.55 8.77 18.39
CA LEU A 93 -23.57 7.41 18.93
C LEU A 93 -24.47 7.33 20.16
N ASP A 94 -25.35 6.33 20.21
CA ASP A 94 -26.21 6.06 21.37
C ASP A 94 -25.56 5.03 22.29
N TRP A 95 -24.84 5.51 23.30
CA TRP A 95 -24.16 4.66 24.28
C TRP A 95 -25.09 4.06 25.34
N SER A 96 -26.41 4.27 25.25
CA SER A 96 -27.36 3.53 26.10
C SER A 96 -27.44 2.04 25.75
N ASP A 97 -27.02 1.69 24.52
CA ASP A 97 -26.86 0.32 24.02
C ASP A 97 -25.50 0.16 23.33
N PRO A 98 -24.44 -0.20 24.08
CA PRO A 98 -23.08 -0.34 23.53
C PRO A 98 -22.96 -1.38 22.41
N ASP A 99 -23.78 -2.44 22.44
CA ASP A 99 -23.79 -3.47 21.41
C ASP A 99 -24.30 -2.90 20.07
N ALA A 100 -25.31 -2.02 20.11
CA ALA A 100 -25.77 -1.31 18.92
C ALA A 100 -24.68 -0.40 18.32
N VAL A 101 -23.83 0.21 19.17
CA VAL A 101 -22.67 0.99 18.71
C VAL A 101 -21.62 0.08 18.05
N ALA A 102 -21.39 -1.12 18.59
CA ALA A 102 -20.52 -2.12 17.97
C ALA A 102 -21.05 -2.60 16.60
N GLU A 103 -22.37 -2.74 16.40
CA GLU A 103 -22.95 -3.08 15.09
C GLU A 103 -22.68 -1.99 14.02
N ILE A 104 -22.71 -0.71 14.43
CA ILE A 104 -22.31 0.41 13.56
C ILE A 104 -20.83 0.29 13.22
N GLY A 105 -19.99 -0.01 14.22
CA GLY A 105 -18.55 -0.25 14.04
C GLY A 105 -18.24 -1.37 13.05
N LEU A 106 -18.94 -2.51 13.16
CA LEU A 106 -18.82 -3.62 12.21
C LEU A 106 -19.19 -3.19 10.79
N THR A 107 -20.21 -2.35 10.63
CA THR A 107 -20.59 -1.82 9.31
C THR A 107 -19.45 -0.98 8.73
N ILE A 108 -18.87 -0.07 9.52
CA ILE A 108 -17.75 0.78 9.09
C ILE A 108 -16.52 -0.08 8.77
N PHE A 109 -16.21 -1.06 9.61
CA PHE A 109 -15.10 -2.01 9.44
C PHE A 109 -15.13 -2.70 8.07
N ASN A 110 -16.32 -3.09 7.61
CA ASN A 110 -16.52 -3.75 6.31
C ASN A 110 -16.70 -2.79 5.13
N THR A 111 -17.00 -1.51 5.38
CA THR A 111 -17.35 -0.53 4.34
C THR A 111 -16.35 0.61 4.30
N LYS A 112 -16.66 1.78 4.88
CA LYS A 112 -15.80 2.97 4.79
C LYS A 112 -14.38 2.72 5.31
N GLY A 113 -14.23 1.93 6.38
CA GLY A 113 -12.94 1.59 6.96
C GLY A 113 -12.12 0.60 6.14
N GLN A 114 -12.75 -0.21 5.28
CA GLN A 114 -12.12 -1.29 4.49
C GLN A 114 -11.19 -2.22 5.31
N CYS A 115 -11.36 -2.28 6.62
CA CYS A 115 -10.47 -3.00 7.53
C CYS A 115 -10.49 -4.51 7.22
N ALA A 116 -11.64 -5.04 6.81
CA ALA A 116 -11.83 -6.44 6.39
C ALA A 116 -11.02 -6.85 5.15
N ALA A 117 -10.55 -5.88 4.33
CA ALA A 117 -9.68 -6.18 3.19
C ALA A 117 -8.27 -6.63 3.63
N CYS A 118 -7.87 -6.24 4.84
CA CYS A 118 -6.53 -6.45 5.38
C CYS A 118 -6.53 -7.40 6.57
N HIS A 119 -7.51 -7.26 7.46
CA HIS A 119 -7.62 -8.01 8.71
C HIS A 119 -8.68 -9.10 8.63
N THR A 120 -8.30 -10.32 9.03
CA THR A 120 -9.23 -11.44 9.20
C THR A 120 -9.91 -11.41 10.58
N LEU A 121 -11.10 -11.98 10.64
CA LEU A 121 -11.87 -12.27 11.86
C LEU A 121 -12.19 -13.78 11.97
N ASP A 122 -11.39 -14.60 11.28
CA ASP A 122 -11.48 -16.06 11.31
C ASP A 122 -10.14 -16.65 11.74
N THR A 123 -10.11 -17.22 12.94
CA THR A 123 -8.95 -17.96 13.50
C THR A 123 -8.48 -19.14 12.65
N SER A 124 -9.31 -19.62 11.70
CA SER A 124 -8.96 -20.69 10.77
C SER A 124 -8.28 -20.19 9.50
N ALA A 125 -8.28 -18.88 9.26
CA ALA A 125 -7.63 -18.29 8.10
C ALA A 125 -6.10 -18.44 8.21
N PRO A 126 -5.38 -18.66 7.10
CA PRO A 126 -3.92 -18.60 7.09
C PRO A 126 -3.42 -17.26 7.63
N LYS A 127 -2.22 -17.25 8.23
CA LYS A 127 -1.57 -15.99 8.63
C LYS A 127 -1.45 -15.08 7.40
N GLY A 128 -2.18 -13.97 7.44
CA GLY A 128 -2.22 -12.99 6.36
C GLY A 128 -1.14 -11.93 6.49
N ARG A 129 -1.21 -10.91 5.62
CA ARG A 129 -0.30 -9.74 5.65
C ARG A 129 -0.52 -8.82 6.85
N CYS A 130 -1.67 -8.95 7.53
CA CYS A 130 -2.03 -8.11 8.67
C CYS A 130 -2.45 -8.99 9.88
N PRO A 131 -2.35 -8.46 11.12
CA PRO A 131 -2.75 -9.18 12.32
C PRO A 131 -4.20 -9.69 12.28
N ASP A 132 -4.42 -10.92 12.76
CA ASP A 132 -5.77 -11.43 13.05
C ASP A 132 -6.39 -10.63 14.19
N LEU A 133 -7.63 -10.18 13.98
CA LEU A 133 -8.38 -9.38 14.95
C LEU A 133 -9.45 -10.18 15.69
N THR A 134 -9.61 -11.48 15.44
CA THR A 134 -10.70 -12.30 16.00
C THR A 134 -10.84 -12.19 17.52
N ASP A 135 -9.73 -12.13 18.25
CA ASP A 135 -9.71 -12.05 19.72
C ASP A 135 -9.08 -10.73 20.21
N ILE A 136 -9.15 -9.66 19.40
CA ILE A 136 -8.46 -8.41 19.75
C ILE A 136 -9.04 -7.75 21.00
N GLY A 137 -10.34 -7.92 21.29
CA GLY A 137 -10.98 -7.44 22.51
C GLY A 137 -10.37 -8.04 23.78
N ILE A 138 -9.79 -9.23 23.69
CA ILE A 138 -9.09 -9.91 24.80
C ILE A 138 -7.61 -9.49 24.83
N ASN A 139 -6.97 -9.51 23.67
CA ASN A 139 -5.51 -9.44 23.57
C ASN A 139 -4.96 -8.01 23.50
N ALA A 140 -5.78 -7.00 23.21
CA ALA A 140 -5.34 -5.61 23.03
C ALA A 140 -4.54 -5.09 24.24
N ALA A 141 -5.01 -5.32 25.47
CA ALA A 141 -4.32 -4.88 26.68
C ALA A 141 -2.98 -5.60 26.96
N SER A 142 -2.74 -6.76 26.33
CA SER A 142 -1.49 -7.50 26.49
C SER A 142 -0.46 -7.16 25.41
N ARG A 143 -0.80 -6.32 24.43
CA ARG A 143 0.12 -5.94 23.35
C ARG A 143 1.24 -5.05 23.85
N VAL A 144 0.90 -3.99 24.59
CA VAL A 144 1.87 -3.04 25.13
C VAL A 144 1.86 -3.10 26.66
N PRO A 145 2.98 -3.43 27.32
CA PRO A 145 3.05 -3.45 28.78
C PRO A 145 2.65 -2.11 29.41
N GLY A 146 1.64 -2.14 30.29
CA GLY A 146 1.17 -0.95 31.00
C GLY A 146 0.12 -0.10 30.26
N MET A 147 -0.28 -0.49 29.05
CA MET A 147 -1.33 0.19 28.26
C MET A 147 -2.66 -0.56 28.35
N GLY A 148 -3.78 0.18 28.43
CA GLY A 148 -5.12 -0.42 28.41
C GLY A 148 -5.58 -0.84 27.01
N ALA A 149 -6.55 -1.77 26.91
CA ALA A 149 -7.06 -2.25 25.62
C ALA A 149 -7.61 -1.13 24.72
N LYS A 150 -8.40 -0.20 25.29
CA LYS A 150 -8.96 0.91 24.54
C LYS A 150 -7.90 1.89 24.05
N GLU A 151 -6.94 2.20 24.91
CA GLU A 151 -5.82 3.09 24.60
C GLU A 151 -4.97 2.51 23.46
N TYR A 152 -4.69 1.21 23.51
CA TYR A 152 -4.04 0.48 22.42
C TYR A 152 -4.81 0.56 21.10
N LEU A 153 -6.14 0.38 21.12
CA LEU A 153 -6.96 0.45 19.92
C LEU A 153 -7.03 1.86 19.34
N ILE A 154 -7.09 2.89 20.20
CA ILE A 154 -7.00 4.30 19.78
C ILE A 154 -5.64 4.54 19.11
N GLU A 155 -4.54 4.15 19.76
CA GLU A 155 -3.20 4.32 19.20
C GLU A 155 -3.05 3.57 17.87
N SER A 156 -3.52 2.33 17.78
CA SER A 156 -3.46 1.52 16.55
C SER A 156 -4.24 2.13 15.38
N LEU A 157 -5.30 2.91 15.64
CA LEU A 157 -6.10 3.55 14.58
C LEU A 157 -5.55 4.93 14.20
N TYR A 158 -5.00 5.69 15.16
CA TYR A 158 -4.49 7.04 14.92
C TYR A 158 -3.02 7.09 14.50
N ASP A 159 -2.20 6.17 15.01
CA ASP A 159 -0.76 6.04 14.73
C ASP A 159 -0.36 4.54 14.75
N PRO A 160 -0.80 3.75 13.75
CA PRO A 160 -0.51 2.31 13.68
C PRO A 160 0.99 1.99 13.62
N GLY A 161 1.84 2.96 13.26
CA GLY A 161 3.28 2.78 13.21
C GLY A 161 3.97 2.77 14.58
N LYS A 162 3.28 3.19 15.64
CA LYS A 162 3.84 3.33 16.97
C LYS A 162 4.05 2.00 17.69
N TYR A 163 3.16 1.04 17.44
CA TYR A 163 3.33 -0.34 17.88
C TYR A 163 2.96 -1.29 16.74
N LEU A 164 3.95 -2.05 16.26
CA LEU A 164 3.75 -3.09 15.27
C LEU A 164 3.66 -4.44 15.97
N VAL A 165 2.60 -5.20 15.67
CA VAL A 165 2.48 -6.57 16.18
C VAL A 165 3.62 -7.42 15.59
N PRO A 166 4.36 -8.20 16.42
CA PRO A 166 5.46 -9.01 15.93
C PRO A 166 5.05 -9.89 14.75
N GLY A 167 5.85 -9.88 13.68
CA GLY A 167 5.57 -10.59 12.43
C GLY A 167 4.84 -9.80 11.36
N TYR A 168 4.48 -8.53 11.59
CA TYR A 168 3.74 -7.68 10.66
C TYR A 168 4.44 -6.35 10.40
N GLY A 169 4.42 -5.87 9.15
CA GLY A 169 5.04 -4.61 8.75
C GLY A 169 4.15 -3.37 8.96
N LYS A 170 4.76 -2.18 8.83
CA LYS A 170 4.07 -0.86 8.90
C LYS A 170 3.28 -0.57 7.61
N ILE A 171 2.18 -1.29 7.40
CA ILE A 171 1.33 -1.17 6.20
C ILE A 171 -0.07 -0.60 6.48
N MET A 172 -0.48 -0.53 7.75
CA MET A 172 -1.79 0.00 8.12
C MET A 172 -1.77 1.54 8.03
N PRO A 173 -2.69 2.16 7.29
CA PRO A 173 -2.78 3.62 7.21
C PRO A 173 -3.43 4.21 8.47
N GLU A 174 -3.13 5.47 8.76
CA GLU A 174 -3.84 6.24 9.79
C GLU A 174 -5.29 6.47 9.35
N VAL A 175 -6.27 5.87 10.03
CA VAL A 175 -7.63 5.75 9.49
C VAL A 175 -8.41 7.07 9.42
N TRP A 176 -7.93 8.09 10.12
CA TRP A 176 -8.50 9.44 10.11
C TRP A 176 -8.00 10.29 8.93
N LYS A 177 -6.95 9.85 8.22
CA LYS A 177 -6.43 10.48 7.00
C LYS A 177 -7.07 9.89 5.75
N ASN A 178 -6.95 10.61 4.64
CA ASN A 178 -7.29 10.06 3.32
C ASN A 178 -6.41 8.83 3.02
N PRO A 179 -6.92 7.81 2.30
CA PRO A 179 -8.21 7.76 1.62
C PRO A 179 -9.41 7.33 2.49
N ILE A 180 -9.19 6.90 3.74
CA ILE A 180 -10.26 6.33 4.60
C ILE A 180 -11.10 7.43 5.27
N ALA A 181 -10.43 8.45 5.82
CA ALA A 181 -11.02 9.67 6.38
C ALA A 181 -12.17 9.41 7.37
N LEU A 182 -11.95 8.53 8.36
CA LEU A 182 -12.93 8.28 9.41
C LEU A 182 -13.07 9.49 10.35
N THR A 183 -14.32 9.80 10.65
CA THR A 183 -14.71 10.76 11.68
C THR A 183 -14.45 10.18 13.07
N LYS A 184 -14.41 11.04 14.09
CA LYS A 184 -14.16 10.61 15.46
C LYS A 184 -15.21 9.59 15.92
N LEU A 185 -16.47 9.85 15.59
CA LEU A 185 -17.59 8.97 15.93
C LEU A 185 -17.52 7.63 15.19
N GLU A 186 -17.06 7.62 13.93
CA GLU A 186 -16.83 6.37 13.21
C GLU A 186 -15.70 5.56 13.85
N ILE A 187 -14.62 6.21 14.26
CA ILE A 187 -13.51 5.55 14.98
C ILE A 187 -13.98 5.01 16.33
N GLU A 188 -14.77 5.77 17.10
CA GLU A 188 -15.38 5.33 18.36
C GLU A 188 -16.23 4.07 18.16
N ALA A 189 -17.06 4.02 17.10
CA ALA A 189 -17.86 2.85 16.78
C ALA A 189 -17.00 1.64 16.39
N VAL A 190 -15.96 1.84 15.58
CA VAL A 190 -15.01 0.75 15.21
C VAL A 190 -14.30 0.22 16.46
N ILE A 191 -13.88 1.08 17.39
CA ILE A 191 -13.27 0.64 18.65
C ILE A 191 -14.25 -0.20 19.47
N ALA A 192 -15.52 0.23 19.59
CA ALA A 192 -16.55 -0.54 20.28
C ALA A 192 -16.74 -1.94 19.65
N PHE A 193 -16.74 -2.01 18.32
CA PHE A 193 -16.77 -3.28 17.61
C PHE A 193 -15.55 -4.15 17.94
N LEU A 194 -14.34 -3.61 17.86
CA LEU A 194 -13.11 -4.37 18.15
C LEU A 194 -13.06 -4.84 19.61
N GLN A 195 -13.57 -4.05 20.56
CA GLN A 195 -13.73 -4.48 21.96
C GLN A 195 -14.71 -5.63 22.09
N SER A 196 -15.83 -5.61 21.34
CA SER A 196 -16.85 -6.67 21.36
C SER A 196 -16.33 -8.04 20.89
N LEU A 197 -15.17 -8.11 20.23
CA LEU A 197 -14.46 -9.32 19.83
C LEU A 197 -13.76 -10.00 21.03
N GLY A 198 -14.53 -10.25 22.09
CA GLY A 198 -14.13 -10.99 23.28
C GLY A 198 -13.85 -10.17 24.54
N GLY A 199 -13.95 -8.84 24.49
CA GLY A 199 -13.81 -7.94 25.65
C GLY A 199 -15.10 -7.19 26.02
N ASP A 200 -15.03 -6.38 27.08
CA ASP A 200 -16.12 -5.48 27.48
C ASP A 200 -16.04 -4.16 26.68
N ILE A 201 -17.17 -3.72 26.12
CA ILE A 201 -17.26 -2.43 25.42
C ILE A 201 -17.23 -1.31 26.46
N ASP A 202 -16.27 -0.40 26.33
CA ASP A 202 -16.17 0.78 27.18
C ASP A 202 -16.85 1.99 26.52
N PRO A 203 -17.99 2.46 27.05
CA PRO A 203 -18.77 3.55 26.46
C PRO A 203 -18.21 4.95 26.72
N GLU A 204 -17.10 5.09 27.47
CA GLU A 204 -16.55 6.41 27.79
C GLU A 204 -15.98 7.11 26.53
N PRO A 205 -16.45 8.30 26.13
CA PRO A 205 -15.87 8.98 24.96
C PRO A 205 -14.39 9.31 25.20
N PHE A 206 -13.52 9.05 24.22
CA PHE A 206 -12.11 9.40 24.35
C PHE A 206 -11.81 10.82 23.86
N THR A 207 -10.72 11.40 24.36
CA THR A 207 -10.19 12.64 23.77
C THR A 207 -9.32 12.26 22.60
N GLU A 208 -9.65 12.80 21.44
CA GLU A 208 -8.95 12.50 20.21
C GLU A 208 -7.49 12.99 20.27
N PRO A 209 -6.50 12.15 19.91
CA PRO A 209 -5.08 12.48 20.04
C PRO A 209 -4.55 13.40 18.92
N ILE A 210 -5.42 14.05 18.16
CA ILE A 210 -5.08 14.92 17.03
C ILE A 210 -5.88 16.21 17.07
N ASP A 211 -5.33 17.31 16.53
CA ASP A 211 -6.08 18.54 16.28
C ASP A 211 -6.74 18.49 14.90
N ARG A 212 -8.06 18.26 14.87
CA ARG A 212 -8.81 18.21 13.62
C ARG A 212 -8.81 19.53 12.84
N ALA A 213 -8.52 20.66 13.47
CA ALA A 213 -8.49 21.97 12.80
C ALA A 213 -7.22 22.18 11.96
N ASP A 214 -6.14 21.45 12.27
CA ASP A 214 -4.89 21.42 11.49
C ASP A 214 -4.93 20.37 10.36
N ILE A 215 -5.97 19.52 10.35
CA ILE A 215 -6.35 18.71 9.19
C ILE A 215 -6.95 19.70 8.20
N GLY A 216 -6.09 20.30 7.37
CA GLY A 216 -6.46 21.32 6.41
C GLY A 216 -7.84 21.07 5.84
N THR A 217 -8.70 22.10 5.91
CA THR A 217 -10.06 22.15 5.34
C THR A 217 -10.18 21.15 4.21
N THR A 218 -11.13 20.22 4.29
CA THR A 218 -11.52 19.29 3.20
C THR A 218 -11.14 19.95 1.90
N ALA A 219 -10.00 19.51 1.35
CA ALA A 219 -9.41 20.15 0.20
C ALA A 219 -10.50 20.11 -0.85
N GLU A 220 -11.14 21.26 -1.07
CA GLU A 220 -12.14 21.47 -2.10
C GLU A 220 -11.46 21.00 -3.37
N ALA A 221 -11.81 19.77 -3.79
CA ALA A 221 -11.01 18.89 -4.63
C ALA A 221 -9.87 19.66 -5.28
N LEU A 222 -8.75 19.81 -4.53
CA LEU A 222 -7.62 20.53 -5.08
C LEU A 222 -7.34 19.78 -6.38
N PRO A 223 -7.29 20.48 -7.53
CA PRO A 223 -6.98 19.82 -8.80
C PRO A 223 -5.74 18.95 -8.55
N PRO A 224 -5.71 17.70 -9.08
CA PRO A 224 -4.65 16.77 -8.76
C PRO A 224 -3.32 17.52 -8.84
N LEU A 225 -2.51 17.43 -7.78
CA LEU A 225 -1.21 18.09 -7.70
C LEU A 225 -0.28 17.72 -8.88
N LEU A 226 -0.69 16.71 -9.65
CA LEU A 226 -0.02 16.20 -10.83
C LEU A 226 -0.59 16.89 -12.07
N SER A 227 0.25 17.71 -12.71
CA SER A 227 0.09 18.13 -14.10
C SER A 227 0.33 17.01 -15.11
N GLY A 228 0.70 15.81 -14.65
CA GLY A 228 1.08 14.69 -15.49
C GLY A 228 -0.09 14.03 -16.22
N ASP A 229 0.21 13.43 -17.37
CA ASP A 229 -0.71 12.64 -18.19
C ASP A 229 -0.60 11.14 -17.82
N PRO A 230 -1.68 10.49 -17.32
CA PRO A 230 -1.68 9.07 -17.00
C PRO A 230 -1.32 8.14 -18.17
N GLU A 231 -1.67 8.49 -19.41
CA GLU A 231 -1.34 7.66 -20.58
C GLU A 231 0.14 7.74 -20.91
N GLU A 232 0.77 8.92 -20.77
CA GLU A 232 2.23 9.04 -20.85
C GLU A 232 2.89 8.35 -19.66
N GLY A 233 2.29 8.41 -18.47
CA GLY A 233 2.78 7.73 -17.27
C GLY A 233 2.83 6.22 -17.41
N LYS A 234 1.82 5.64 -18.06
CA LYS A 234 1.80 4.22 -18.42
C LYS A 234 2.96 3.85 -19.35
N LYS A 235 3.32 4.72 -20.30
CA LYS A 235 4.51 4.52 -21.15
C LYS A 235 5.80 4.62 -20.36
N VAL A 236 5.89 5.56 -19.41
CA VAL A 236 7.04 5.67 -18.49
C VAL A 236 7.17 4.39 -17.66
N PHE A 237 6.07 3.87 -17.09
CA PHE A 237 6.05 2.62 -16.31
C PHE A 237 6.61 1.42 -17.09
N ILE A 238 6.32 1.35 -18.40
CA ILE A 238 6.84 0.30 -19.28
C ILE A 238 8.31 0.57 -19.68
N SER A 239 8.62 1.78 -20.13
CA SER A 239 9.93 2.13 -20.69
C SER A 239 11.03 2.26 -19.64
N ALA A 240 10.68 2.67 -18.41
CA ALA A 240 11.56 2.64 -17.23
C ALA A 240 11.68 1.23 -16.61
N ALA A 241 11.10 0.21 -17.26
CA ALA A 241 11.13 -1.19 -16.87
C ALA A 241 10.49 -1.50 -15.50
N CYS A 242 9.64 -0.62 -14.94
CA CYS A 242 8.90 -0.94 -13.71
C CYS A 242 8.06 -2.21 -13.88
N ILE A 243 7.47 -2.38 -15.07
CA ILE A 243 6.68 -3.55 -15.48
C ILE A 243 7.47 -4.87 -15.43
N SER A 244 8.81 -4.86 -15.49
CA SER A 244 9.57 -6.12 -15.49
C SER A 244 9.45 -6.88 -14.17
N CYS A 245 9.18 -6.17 -13.07
CA CYS A 245 9.04 -6.73 -11.74
C CYS A 245 7.63 -6.50 -11.15
N HIS A 246 7.04 -5.32 -11.38
CA HIS A 246 5.73 -4.97 -10.84
C HIS A 246 4.60 -5.34 -11.79
N VAL A 247 3.73 -6.25 -11.35
CA VAL A 247 2.53 -6.65 -12.08
C VAL A 247 1.44 -5.57 -11.91
N VAL A 248 0.75 -5.27 -13.02
CA VAL A 248 -0.47 -4.44 -13.06
C VAL A 248 -1.50 -5.15 -13.93
N LYS A 249 -2.72 -5.33 -13.42
CA LYS A 249 -3.81 -6.01 -14.10
C LYS A 249 -4.16 -5.29 -15.41
N GLY A 250 -4.25 -6.05 -16.50
CA GLY A 250 -4.52 -5.50 -17.83
C GLY A 250 -3.29 -4.91 -18.53
N LEU A 251 -2.09 -5.04 -17.96
CA LEU A 251 -0.82 -4.68 -18.57
C LEU A 251 0.02 -5.93 -18.79
N GLU A 252 0.36 -6.25 -20.05
CA GLU A 252 1.17 -7.43 -20.37
C GLU A 252 2.66 -7.15 -20.12
N ASN A 253 3.29 -7.98 -19.28
CA ASN A 253 4.72 -7.91 -19.02
C ASN A 253 5.51 -8.67 -20.12
N PRO A 254 6.45 -8.02 -20.83
CA PRO A 254 7.25 -8.68 -21.87
C PRO A 254 8.19 -9.79 -21.35
N ASN A 255 8.43 -9.85 -20.03
CA ASN A 255 9.19 -10.89 -19.34
C ASN A 255 8.31 -11.85 -18.51
N ALA A 256 6.98 -11.80 -18.62
CA ALA A 256 6.10 -12.83 -18.06
C ALA A 256 6.23 -14.12 -18.90
N GLY A 257 7.39 -14.78 -18.77
CA GLY A 257 7.53 -16.18 -19.11
C GLY A 257 6.56 -17.01 -18.26
N GLU A 258 6.13 -18.14 -18.82
CA GLU A 258 5.21 -19.09 -18.22
C GLU A 258 5.46 -19.28 -16.72
N ALA A 259 4.38 -19.31 -15.94
CA ALA A 259 4.42 -19.70 -14.55
C ALA A 259 5.11 -21.07 -14.43
N ASN A 260 6.39 -21.07 -14.04
CA ASN A 260 7.02 -22.28 -13.56
C ASN A 260 6.39 -22.58 -12.21
N GLU A 261 5.69 -23.71 -12.12
CA GLU A 261 5.07 -24.23 -10.88
C GLU A 261 6.10 -24.45 -9.75
N ASP A 262 7.40 -24.32 -10.05
CA ASP A 262 8.50 -24.59 -9.14
C ASP A 262 9.25 -23.34 -8.62
N PHE A 263 8.90 -22.11 -9.04
CA PHE A 263 9.65 -20.93 -8.59
C PHE A 263 8.82 -19.62 -8.64
N GLU A 264 8.12 -19.31 -7.55
CA GLU A 264 7.50 -18.00 -7.35
C GLU A 264 8.55 -17.05 -6.75
N VAL A 265 9.46 -16.53 -7.57
CA VAL A 265 10.23 -15.35 -7.16
C VAL A 265 9.25 -14.18 -7.23
N VAL A 266 8.66 -13.84 -6.09
CA VAL A 266 7.90 -12.61 -5.94
C VAL A 266 8.91 -11.45 -6.03
N THR A 267 9.23 -11.03 -7.25
CA THR A 267 10.32 -10.06 -7.50
C THR A 267 9.96 -8.65 -7.05
N ALA A 268 8.67 -8.32 -6.96
CA ALA A 268 8.17 -7.04 -6.45
C ALA A 268 6.66 -7.11 -6.13
N PRO A 269 6.11 -6.19 -5.33
CA PRO A 269 4.68 -6.15 -5.02
C PRO A 269 3.83 -5.82 -6.24
N GLU A 270 2.64 -6.41 -6.30
CA GLU A 270 1.59 -6.14 -7.28
C GLU A 270 1.03 -4.71 -7.07
N LEU A 271 0.81 -3.97 -8.16
CA LEU A 271 0.48 -2.53 -8.11
C LEU A 271 -0.92 -2.16 -8.62
N SER A 272 -1.80 -3.10 -8.98
CA SER A 272 -3.15 -2.78 -9.53
C SER A 272 -4.00 -1.90 -8.62
N ASP A 273 -3.77 -2.00 -7.32
CA ASP A 273 -4.57 -1.35 -6.29
C ASP A 273 -3.71 -0.36 -5.46
N ILE A 274 -2.52 0.00 -5.94
CA ILE A 274 -1.54 0.77 -5.13
C ILE A 274 -2.10 2.12 -4.66
N ALA A 275 -2.89 2.81 -5.50
CA ALA A 275 -3.48 4.09 -5.16
C ALA A 275 -4.78 3.98 -4.35
N ALA A 276 -5.39 2.78 -4.27
CA ALA A 276 -6.49 2.54 -3.34
C ALA A 276 -5.98 2.38 -1.90
N LEU A 277 -4.76 1.84 -1.74
CA LEU A 277 -4.22 1.44 -0.44
C LEU A 277 -3.18 2.42 0.11
N ASN A 278 -2.60 3.28 -0.73
CA ASN A 278 -1.49 4.15 -0.31
C ASN A 278 -1.68 5.60 -0.79
N GLU A 279 -1.16 6.53 0.00
CA GLU A 279 -1.07 7.93 -0.39
C GLU A 279 -0.05 8.12 -1.53
N LEU A 280 -0.30 9.12 -2.36
CA LEU A 280 0.56 9.44 -3.50
C LEU A 280 2.00 9.79 -3.08
N ARG A 281 2.16 10.39 -1.89
CA ARG A 281 3.47 10.68 -1.30
C ARG A 281 4.26 9.41 -0.97
N TYR A 282 3.59 8.37 -0.47
CA TYR A 282 4.22 7.08 -0.22
C TYR A 282 4.72 6.45 -1.53
N ILE A 283 3.92 6.54 -2.60
CA ILE A 283 4.28 6.03 -3.92
C ILE A 283 5.50 6.78 -4.48
N GLU A 284 5.50 8.11 -4.36
CA GLU A 284 6.62 8.95 -4.77
C GLU A 284 7.90 8.64 -3.98
N GLU A 285 7.80 8.52 -2.66
CA GLU A 285 8.92 8.16 -1.79
C GLU A 285 9.47 6.77 -2.12
N SER A 286 8.61 5.79 -2.37
CA SER A 286 9.01 4.43 -2.76
C SER A 286 9.79 4.40 -4.08
N ILE A 287 9.51 5.32 -5.01
CA ILE A 287 10.22 5.42 -6.30
C ILE A 287 11.55 6.15 -6.13
N LEU A 288 11.58 7.22 -5.34
CA LEU A 288 12.76 8.06 -5.17
C LEU A 288 13.76 7.47 -4.17
N LEU A 289 13.28 6.76 -3.16
CA LEU A 289 14.02 6.19 -2.04
C LEU A 289 13.57 4.74 -1.78
N PRO A 290 13.80 3.80 -2.71
CA PRO A 290 13.29 2.43 -2.63
C PRO A 290 13.83 1.62 -1.44
N HIS A 291 14.90 2.11 -0.80
CA HIS A 291 15.49 1.54 0.42
C HIS A 291 14.88 2.07 1.71
N ALA A 292 14.12 3.18 1.66
CA ALA A 292 13.58 3.83 2.85
C ALA A 292 12.52 2.97 3.56
N GLN A 293 11.66 2.31 2.79
CA GLN A 293 10.68 1.38 3.32
C GLN A 293 10.51 0.20 2.36
N ILE A 294 10.84 -1.00 2.84
CA ILE A 294 10.73 -2.23 2.08
C ILE A 294 9.54 -3.02 2.61
N VAL A 295 8.61 -3.37 1.73
CA VAL A 295 7.41 -4.14 2.08
C VAL A 295 7.83 -5.55 2.51
N SER A 296 7.28 -6.02 3.62
CA SER A 296 7.42 -7.41 4.09
C SER A 296 7.18 -8.43 2.98
N GLY A 297 8.06 -9.43 2.89
CA GLY A 297 8.07 -10.44 1.82
C GLY A 297 8.93 -10.07 0.60
N TYR A 298 9.51 -8.86 0.57
CA TYR A 298 10.34 -8.37 -0.52
C TYR A 298 11.70 -7.88 0.00
N GLY A 299 12.71 -7.91 -0.86
CA GLY A 299 14.07 -7.46 -0.52
C GLY A 299 14.95 -8.51 0.12
N THR A 300 16.25 -8.32 -0.06
CA THR A 300 17.29 -9.19 0.48
C THR A 300 17.83 -8.60 1.77
N VAL A 301 17.92 -9.42 2.80
CA VAL A 301 18.50 -9.08 4.10
C VAL A 301 19.80 -9.83 4.27
N THR A 302 20.80 -9.17 4.83
CA THR A 302 21.99 -9.83 5.38
C THR A 302 22.24 -9.33 6.80
N VAL A 303 22.23 -10.25 7.75
CA VAL A 303 22.49 -9.99 9.18
C VAL A 303 23.44 -11.01 9.75
N ILE A 304 24.24 -10.60 10.73
CA ILE A 304 25.12 -11.48 11.49
C ILE A 304 24.67 -11.40 12.95
N ALA A 305 24.35 -12.54 13.54
CA ALA A 305 23.92 -12.64 14.93
C ALA A 305 24.52 -13.89 15.58
N ASN A 306 25.16 -13.72 16.74
CA ASN A 306 25.83 -14.79 17.48
C ASN A 306 26.83 -15.58 16.63
N GLY A 307 27.55 -14.91 15.73
CA GLY A 307 28.51 -15.48 14.79
C GLY A 307 27.89 -16.18 13.58
N ILE A 308 26.56 -16.18 13.44
CA ILE A 308 25.85 -16.83 12.32
C ILE A 308 25.41 -15.76 11.32
N THR A 309 25.79 -15.93 10.06
CA THR A 309 25.32 -15.08 8.96
C THR A 309 23.99 -15.62 8.41
N TYR A 310 22.96 -14.79 8.41
CA TYR A 310 21.67 -15.06 7.78
C TYR A 310 21.54 -14.19 6.53
N GLN A 311 21.37 -14.82 5.38
CA GLN A 311 21.14 -14.14 4.10
C GLN A 311 19.89 -14.72 3.45
N GLY A 312 18.92 -13.87 3.14
CA GLY A 312 17.62 -14.32 2.65
C GLY A 312 16.62 -13.19 2.41
N THR A 313 15.34 -13.54 2.32
CA THR A 313 14.25 -12.58 2.09
C THR A 313 13.73 -12.02 3.40
N LEU A 314 13.44 -10.72 3.44
CA LEU A 314 12.78 -10.10 4.60
C LEU A 314 11.34 -10.61 4.72
N VAL A 315 10.99 -11.28 5.82
CA VAL A 315 9.60 -11.65 6.11
C VAL A 315 8.93 -10.54 6.92
N SER A 316 9.57 -10.11 8.00
CA SER A 316 9.07 -9.02 8.85
C SER A 316 10.21 -8.39 9.64
N GLN A 317 10.01 -7.15 10.08
CA GLN A 317 10.93 -6.40 10.92
C GLN A 317 10.14 -5.45 11.82
N ASP A 318 10.52 -5.39 13.08
CA ASP A 318 10.09 -4.39 14.06
C ASP A 318 11.31 -3.84 14.83
N ASN A 319 11.08 -3.12 15.94
CA ASN A 319 12.16 -2.51 16.73
C ASN A 319 12.90 -3.50 17.65
N GLU A 320 12.41 -4.72 17.79
CA GLU A 320 12.95 -5.75 18.69
C GLU A 320 13.55 -6.92 17.91
N GLN A 321 12.96 -7.28 16.78
CA GLN A 321 13.29 -8.47 16.02
C GLN A 321 13.17 -8.31 14.50
N ILE A 322 13.90 -9.16 13.80
CA ILE A 322 13.80 -9.36 12.36
C ILE A 322 13.55 -10.84 12.06
N VAL A 323 12.67 -11.10 11.09
CA VAL A 323 12.42 -12.44 10.56
C VAL A 323 12.96 -12.54 9.15
N VAL A 324 13.97 -13.40 8.97
CA VAL A 324 14.64 -13.64 7.69
C VAL A 324 14.31 -15.05 7.21
N LYS A 325 13.84 -15.16 5.97
CA LYS A 325 13.61 -16.45 5.30
C LYS A 325 14.85 -16.81 4.48
N THR A 326 15.59 -17.82 4.92
CA THR A 326 16.75 -18.36 4.20
C THR A 326 16.32 -19.55 3.35
N THR A 327 17.03 -19.80 2.26
CA THR A 327 16.80 -20.96 1.38
C THR A 327 18.10 -21.77 1.33
N ALA A 328 18.03 -23.04 1.72
CA ALA A 328 19.16 -23.95 1.64
C ALA A 328 19.41 -24.43 0.19
N ASP A 329 20.59 -25.02 -0.08
CA ASP A 329 20.96 -25.54 -1.40
C ASP A 329 20.00 -26.60 -1.96
N ASP A 330 19.24 -27.28 -1.08
CA ASP A 330 18.23 -28.27 -1.45
C ASP A 330 16.84 -27.66 -1.73
N GLY A 331 16.72 -26.33 -1.68
CA GLY A 331 15.47 -25.60 -1.86
C GLY A 331 14.60 -25.49 -0.60
N THR A 332 15.03 -26.04 0.53
CA THR A 332 14.28 -25.94 1.80
C THR A 332 14.34 -24.51 2.32
N GLU A 333 13.17 -23.92 2.56
CA GLU A 333 13.06 -22.58 3.13
C GLU A 333 12.89 -22.63 4.65
N THR A 334 13.65 -21.81 5.38
CA THR A 334 13.59 -21.72 6.85
C THR A 334 13.45 -20.27 7.29
N GLU A 335 12.50 -19.99 8.18
CA GLU A 335 12.37 -18.68 8.81
C GLU A 335 13.19 -18.62 10.10
N HIS A 336 13.98 -17.55 10.25
CA HIS A 336 14.78 -17.28 11.43
C HIS A 336 14.32 -15.98 12.07
N THR A 337 13.87 -16.04 13.32
CA THR A 337 13.62 -14.86 14.13
C THR A 337 14.89 -14.49 14.89
N ILE A 338 15.38 -13.27 14.67
CA ILE A 338 16.64 -12.76 15.20
C ILE A 338 16.33 -11.49 15.97
N LEU A 339 16.72 -11.42 17.25
CA LEU A 339 16.56 -10.19 18.02
C LEU A 339 17.60 -9.16 17.57
N ILE A 340 17.21 -7.88 17.47
CA ILE A 340 18.14 -6.79 17.14
C ILE A 340 19.23 -6.67 18.22
N SER A 341 18.91 -7.03 19.47
CA SER A 341 19.87 -7.14 20.58
C SER A 341 20.98 -8.16 20.33
N ASP A 342 20.72 -9.18 19.52
CA ASP A 342 21.63 -10.32 19.29
C ASP A 342 22.50 -10.13 18.05
N LEU A 343 22.32 -9.01 17.33
CA LEU A 343 23.19 -8.66 16.22
C LEU A 343 24.62 -8.43 16.72
N ASP A 344 25.57 -8.98 15.96
CA ASP A 344 26.99 -8.82 16.23
C ASP A 344 27.46 -7.41 15.84
N GLU A 345 28.42 -6.89 16.59
CA GLU A 345 29.11 -5.67 16.18
C GLU A 345 30.10 -5.98 15.06
N VAL A 346 30.06 -5.18 14.00
CA VAL A 346 30.94 -5.30 12.84
C VAL A 346 31.90 -4.11 12.84
N PRO A 347 33.21 -4.32 12.55
CA PRO A 347 34.17 -3.23 12.40
C PRO A 347 33.80 -2.29 11.24
N ILE A 348 33.98 -0.99 11.46
CA ILE A 348 33.66 0.07 10.51
C ILE A 348 34.94 0.83 10.15
N GLU A 349 35.40 0.68 8.91
CA GLU A 349 36.63 1.33 8.42
C GLU A 349 36.41 2.78 7.97
N ASP A 350 35.18 3.10 7.54
CA ASP A 350 34.77 4.42 7.07
C ASP A 350 33.44 4.84 7.73
N LEU A 351 33.43 6.02 8.33
CA LEU A 351 32.27 6.58 9.04
C LEU A 351 31.35 7.40 8.13
N SER A 352 31.45 7.22 6.81
CA SER A 352 30.55 7.82 5.83
C SER A 352 29.26 7.00 5.66
N ASN A 353 28.14 7.71 5.52
CA ASN A 353 26.80 7.16 5.23
C ASN A 353 26.42 5.96 6.10
N LEU A 354 26.64 6.05 7.42
CA LEU A 354 26.45 4.95 8.37
C LEU A 354 25.01 4.39 8.30
N LYS A 355 24.01 5.27 8.31
CA LYS A 355 22.60 4.83 8.23
C LYS A 355 22.27 4.17 6.90
N GLU A 356 22.78 4.71 5.80
CA GLU A 356 22.58 4.16 4.45
C GLU A 356 23.23 2.78 4.29
N ASN A 357 24.38 2.59 4.95
CA ASN A 357 25.07 1.31 5.05
C ASN A 357 24.41 0.34 6.05
N GLY A 358 23.27 0.70 6.64
CA GLY A 358 22.45 -0.16 7.49
C GLY A 358 22.92 -0.25 8.94
N TYR A 359 23.79 0.64 9.41
CA TYR A 359 24.20 0.64 10.82
C TYR A 359 23.08 1.22 11.70
N LEU A 360 22.67 0.44 12.71
CA LEU A 360 21.64 0.81 13.69
C LEU A 360 22.29 1.46 14.92
N THR A 361 23.39 0.88 15.36
CA THR A 361 24.17 1.37 16.52
C THR A 361 25.58 1.68 16.10
N LEU A 362 26.22 2.54 16.89
CA LEU A 362 27.63 2.88 16.74
C LEU A 362 28.30 2.85 18.11
N THR A 363 29.43 2.18 18.19
CA THR A 363 30.37 2.18 19.30
C THR A 363 31.65 2.84 18.82
N ILE A 364 31.94 4.03 19.34
CA ILE A 364 33.05 4.88 18.89
C ILE A 364 33.86 5.39 20.08
N THR A 365 35.16 5.53 19.92
CA THR A 365 36.04 6.05 20.98
C THR A 365 36.60 7.40 20.55
N PRO A 366 36.16 8.52 21.14
CA PRO A 366 36.70 9.85 20.84
C PRO A 366 38.20 9.93 21.10
N LEU A 367 38.93 10.72 20.31
CA LEU A 367 40.39 10.84 20.44
C LEU A 367 40.84 11.40 21.79
N ASP A 368 40.00 12.20 22.45
CA ASP A 368 40.25 12.83 23.75
C ASP A 368 39.75 12.00 24.96
N SER A 369 39.21 10.80 24.72
CA SER A 369 38.65 9.90 25.72
C SER A 369 39.20 8.48 25.59
N ASP A 370 39.39 7.81 26.72
CA ASP A 370 39.69 6.36 26.73
C ASP A 370 38.43 5.50 26.82
N ASN A 371 37.28 6.11 27.09
CA ASN A 371 35.99 5.41 27.14
C ASN A 371 35.31 5.47 25.77
N SER A 372 34.84 4.31 25.30
CA SER A 372 33.95 4.22 24.15
C SER A 372 32.55 4.71 24.50
N ILE A 373 31.88 5.28 23.52
CA ILE A 373 30.49 5.70 23.57
C ILE A 373 29.72 4.80 22.61
N SER A 374 28.72 4.09 23.13
CA SER A 374 27.87 3.19 22.35
C SER A 374 26.42 3.64 22.44
N GLY A 375 25.74 3.72 21.30
CA GLY A 375 24.36 4.17 21.25
C GLY A 375 23.70 3.97 19.87
N GLU A 376 22.40 4.26 19.81
CA GLU A 376 21.62 4.22 18.57
C GLU A 376 21.92 5.46 17.71
N ILE A 377 22.08 5.29 16.40
CA ILE A 377 22.34 6.42 15.49
C ILE A 377 21.05 7.21 15.23
N VAL A 378 20.97 8.45 15.72
CA VAL A 378 19.77 9.30 15.57
C VAL A 378 19.89 10.25 14.38
N GLU A 379 21.03 10.92 14.24
CA GLU A 379 21.30 11.87 13.15
C GLU A 379 22.75 11.71 12.66
N GLU A 380 22.96 12.05 11.40
CA GLU A 380 24.26 11.94 10.74
C GLU A 380 24.46 13.14 9.82
N SER A 381 25.66 13.72 9.86
CA SER A 381 26.14 14.72 8.90
C SER A 381 27.44 14.24 8.25
N GLU A 382 28.01 15.04 7.35
CA GLU A 382 29.30 14.74 6.72
C GLU A 382 30.42 14.57 7.77
N ASP A 383 30.45 15.44 8.79
CA ASP A 383 31.53 15.50 9.78
C ASP A 383 31.16 14.92 11.15
N THR A 384 29.87 14.75 11.45
CA THR A 384 29.40 14.39 12.79
C THR A 384 28.36 13.28 12.79
N VAL A 385 28.25 12.58 13.91
CA VAL A 385 27.19 11.60 14.19
C VAL A 385 26.58 11.87 15.55
N THR A 386 25.27 11.79 15.66
CA THR A 386 24.53 11.93 16.93
C THR A 386 24.01 10.58 17.38
N LEU A 387 24.42 10.16 18.57
CA LEU A 387 24.02 8.89 19.18
C LEU A 387 23.03 9.14 20.34
N ASN A 388 22.00 8.32 20.46
CA ASN A 388 21.20 8.22 21.67
C ASN A 388 21.88 7.23 22.62
N VAL A 389 22.31 7.72 23.77
CA VAL A 389 22.95 6.94 24.82
C VAL A 389 22.07 7.05 26.06
N ASP A 390 21.42 5.95 26.45
CA ASP A 390 20.53 5.88 27.62
C ASP A 390 19.43 6.97 27.66
N GLY A 391 18.93 7.40 26.51
CA GLY A 391 17.88 8.42 26.38
C GLY A 391 18.39 9.86 26.18
N GLU A 392 19.71 10.08 26.19
CA GLU A 392 20.32 11.39 25.93
C GLU A 392 21.06 11.41 24.60
N ASN A 393 20.86 12.47 23.81
CA ASN A 393 21.53 12.63 22.52
C ASN A 393 22.92 13.25 22.71
N GLN A 394 23.95 12.59 22.16
CA GLN A 394 25.34 13.04 22.17
C GLN A 394 25.88 13.13 20.73
N THR A 395 26.40 14.30 20.34
CA THR A 395 26.99 14.52 19.01
C THR A 395 28.51 14.38 19.07
N LEU A 396 29.05 13.56 18.18
CA LEU A 396 30.47 13.19 18.12
C LEU A 396 31.05 13.53 16.74
N SER A 397 32.34 13.87 16.72
CA SER A 397 33.11 14.10 15.50
C SER A 397 33.48 12.76 14.87
N LYS A 398 33.33 12.64 13.54
CA LYS A 398 33.76 11.45 12.78
C LYS A 398 35.26 11.44 12.48
N THR A 399 35.92 12.60 12.59
CA THR A 399 37.36 12.73 12.31
C THR A 399 38.23 12.61 13.55
N ASP A 400 37.69 12.93 14.73
CA ASP A 400 38.43 12.93 16.00
C ASP A 400 38.18 11.65 16.78
N VAL A 401 38.54 10.52 16.18
CA VAL A 401 38.24 9.17 16.70
C VAL A 401 39.51 8.34 16.78
N LYS A 402 39.61 7.51 17.80
CA LYS A 402 40.69 6.54 17.91
C LYS A 402 40.48 5.43 16.90
N LYS A 403 41.58 4.99 16.28
CA LYS A 403 41.60 3.78 15.45
C LYS A 403 41.79 2.57 16.36
N VAL A 404 41.01 1.53 16.13
CA VAL A 404 41.15 0.23 16.78
C VAL A 404 41.65 -0.75 15.73
N MET A 405 42.62 -1.58 16.10
CA MET A 405 43.13 -2.64 15.26
C MET A 405 42.88 -3.99 15.91
N THR A 406 42.27 -4.89 15.15
CA THR A 406 42.10 -6.30 15.49
C THR A 406 43.11 -7.12 14.68
N ILE A 407 43.92 -7.89 15.38
CA ILE A 407 44.97 -8.75 14.83
C ILE A 407 44.55 -10.19 15.08
N THR A 408 44.51 -11.00 14.03
CA THR A 408 44.26 -12.44 14.09
C THR A 408 45.54 -13.17 13.74
N ASP A 409 46.02 -14.03 14.64
CA ASP A 409 47.19 -14.86 14.40
C ASP A 409 46.85 -16.13 13.58
N PHE A 410 47.87 -16.89 13.19
CA PHE A 410 47.69 -18.15 12.44
C PHE A 410 46.98 -19.27 13.22
N ASP A 411 46.92 -19.16 14.55
CA ASP A 411 46.18 -20.07 15.41
C ASP A 411 44.69 -19.62 15.57
N GLY A 412 44.32 -18.48 14.97
CA GLY A 412 42.97 -17.91 15.00
C GLY A 412 42.67 -17.14 16.28
N PHE A 413 43.67 -16.78 17.08
CA PHE A 413 43.49 -15.96 18.26
C PHE A 413 43.44 -14.47 17.88
N GLU A 414 42.38 -13.79 18.32
CA GLU A 414 42.18 -12.36 18.04
C GLU A 414 42.64 -11.49 19.22
N THR A 415 43.47 -10.49 18.92
CA THR A 415 43.82 -9.42 19.85
C THR A 415 43.34 -8.08 19.30
N THR A 416 42.56 -7.35 20.09
CA THR A 416 42.03 -6.03 19.71
C THR A 416 42.59 -4.95 20.63
N GLY A 417 43.06 -3.83 20.06
CA GLY A 417 43.61 -2.71 20.81
C GLY A 417 43.61 -1.39 20.03
N GLU A 418 43.95 -0.29 20.70
CA GLU A 418 44.12 1.01 20.05
C GLU A 418 45.30 0.96 19.08
N TYR A 419 45.09 1.36 17.83
CA TYR A 419 46.10 1.38 16.79
C TYR A 419 47.13 2.50 17.03
N VAL A 420 48.41 2.12 17.07
CA VAL A 420 49.53 3.08 17.20
C VAL A 420 50.28 3.23 15.88
N SER A 421 50.80 2.12 15.33
CA SER A 421 51.61 2.15 14.10
C SER A 421 51.79 0.76 13.49
N GLY A 422 52.25 0.73 12.24
CA GLY A 422 52.54 -0.49 11.49
C GLY A 422 51.35 -0.95 10.65
N THR A 423 51.63 -1.84 9.71
CA THR A 423 50.68 -2.48 8.78
C THR A 423 51.20 -3.88 8.44
N MET A 424 50.45 -4.67 7.68
CA MET A 424 50.92 -5.96 7.17
C MET A 424 52.14 -5.87 6.22
N GLU A 425 52.52 -4.66 5.78
CA GLU A 425 53.71 -4.44 4.95
C GLU A 425 54.97 -4.16 5.78
N ASP A 426 54.82 -3.88 7.07
CA ASP A 426 55.92 -3.58 7.99
C ASP A 426 56.38 -4.85 8.73
N ASP A 427 57.57 -4.82 9.35
CA ASP A 427 58.08 -5.95 10.14
C ASP A 427 57.33 -6.09 11.48
N GLU A 428 56.82 -4.98 12.03
CA GLU A 428 56.18 -4.93 13.35
C GLU A 428 54.91 -4.07 13.33
N ILE A 429 53.90 -4.52 14.07
CA ILE A 429 52.66 -3.80 14.36
C ILE A 429 52.60 -3.48 15.84
N ILE A 430 52.20 -2.25 16.19
CA ILE A 430 52.08 -1.78 17.57
C ILE A 430 50.64 -1.38 17.86
N ILE A 431 50.05 -2.01 18.89
CA ILE A 431 48.73 -1.68 19.42
C ILE A 431 48.79 -1.50 20.95
N ILE A 432 47.88 -0.72 21.51
CA ILE A 432 47.71 -0.60 22.97
C ILE A 432 46.53 -1.45 23.42
N VAL A 433 46.77 -2.40 24.30
CA VAL A 433 45.74 -3.27 24.91
C VAL A 433 45.78 -3.05 26.41
N ASP A 434 44.65 -2.71 27.02
CA ASP A 434 44.53 -2.41 28.45
C ASP A 434 45.57 -1.37 28.96
N GLY A 435 45.89 -0.39 28.12
CA GLY A 435 46.86 0.67 28.44
C GLY A 435 48.34 0.25 28.36
N SER A 436 48.63 -0.96 27.85
CA SER A 436 50.00 -1.45 27.63
C SER A 436 50.27 -1.63 26.13
N GLU A 437 51.42 -1.14 25.67
CA GLU A 437 51.88 -1.39 24.30
C GLU A 437 52.19 -2.89 24.11
N GLN A 438 51.64 -3.44 23.03
CA GLN A 438 51.95 -4.77 22.52
C GLN A 438 52.53 -4.65 21.12
N VAL A 439 53.55 -5.44 20.85
CA VAL A 439 54.26 -5.49 19.56
C VAL A 439 54.04 -6.87 18.95
N PHE A 440 53.57 -6.89 17.72
CA PHE A 440 53.31 -8.10 16.93
C PHE A 440 54.27 -8.14 15.76
N ASP A 441 54.94 -9.28 15.57
CA ASP A 441 55.70 -9.56 14.36
C ASP A 441 54.72 -9.96 13.25
N THR A 442 54.77 -9.29 12.10
CA THR A 442 53.84 -9.56 10.99
C THR A 442 54.00 -10.95 10.38
N PHE A 443 55.12 -11.64 10.63
CA PHE A 443 55.31 -13.04 10.23
C PHE A 443 54.41 -14.02 11.00
N ASP A 444 53.90 -13.64 12.17
CA ASP A 444 53.02 -14.45 13.02
C ASP A 444 51.53 -14.02 12.91
N VAL A 445 51.23 -13.06 12.04
CA VAL A 445 49.88 -12.51 11.84
C VAL A 445 49.27 -13.03 10.55
N ASP A 446 48.04 -13.53 10.62
CA ASP A 446 47.28 -13.98 9.45
C ASP A 446 46.47 -12.82 8.85
N GLN A 447 45.76 -12.08 9.70
CA GLN A 447 44.87 -10.99 9.27
C GLN A 447 44.94 -9.79 10.21
N VAL A 448 44.75 -8.60 9.63
CA VAL A 448 44.59 -7.35 10.38
C VAL A 448 43.38 -6.60 9.86
N ILE A 449 42.56 -6.10 10.79
CA ILE A 449 41.41 -5.24 10.53
C ILE A 449 41.63 -3.93 11.27
N ILE A 450 41.47 -2.80 10.57
CA ILE A 450 41.56 -1.45 11.18
C ILE A 450 40.17 -0.81 11.12
N ALA A 451 39.61 -0.54 12.29
CA ALA A 451 38.29 0.06 12.43
C ALA A 451 38.39 1.45 13.10
N LEU A 452 37.53 2.37 12.69
CA LEU A 452 37.30 3.65 13.36
C LEU A 452 36.18 3.54 14.41
N ALA A 453 35.25 2.61 14.21
CA ALA A 453 34.16 2.32 15.11
C ALA A 453 33.68 0.88 14.92
N PHE A 454 32.76 0.45 15.76
CA PHE A 454 32.02 -0.79 15.62
C PHE A 454 30.53 -0.49 15.58
N GLY A 455 29.73 -1.33 14.95
CA GLY A 455 28.29 -1.10 14.93
C GLY A 455 27.51 -2.33 14.56
N LYS A 456 26.29 -2.43 15.07
CA LYS A 456 25.33 -3.47 14.66
C LYS A 456 24.74 -3.06 13.33
N ARG A 457 24.90 -3.92 12.34
CA ARG A 457 24.48 -3.65 10.96
C ARG A 457 23.34 -4.55 10.54
N LEU A 458 22.27 -3.93 10.06
CA LEU A 458 21.16 -4.56 9.35
C LEU A 458 21.13 -3.99 7.94
N LEU A 459 21.65 -4.75 6.97
CA LEU A 459 21.60 -4.34 5.57
C LEU A 459 20.37 -4.96 4.91
N VAL A 460 19.33 -4.14 4.72
CA VAL A 460 18.17 -4.49 3.90
C VAL A 460 18.29 -3.78 2.57
N LYS A 461 18.45 -4.55 1.49
CA LYS A 461 18.52 -3.99 0.14
C LYS A 461 17.25 -4.32 -0.62
N SER A 462 16.57 -3.27 -1.07
CA SER A 462 15.47 -3.40 -2.03
C SER A 462 16.02 -3.92 -3.36
N PRO A 463 15.32 -4.83 -4.05
CA PRO A 463 15.70 -5.24 -5.40
C PRO A 463 15.43 -4.11 -6.42
N MET A 464 14.61 -3.11 -6.03
CA MET A 464 14.30 -1.95 -6.84
C MET A 464 15.54 -1.04 -6.97
N PRO A 465 15.91 -0.62 -8.20
CA PRO A 465 17.04 0.28 -8.42
C PRO A 465 16.88 1.65 -7.73
N ASP A 466 17.97 2.23 -7.26
CA ASP A 466 18.05 3.55 -6.62
C ASP A 466 18.30 4.71 -7.61
N ASN A 467 18.39 4.41 -8.91
CA ASN A 467 18.79 5.36 -9.94
C ASN A 467 17.63 6.14 -10.58
N PHE A 468 16.38 5.90 -10.17
CA PHE A 468 15.21 6.60 -10.72
C PHE A 468 15.23 8.13 -10.56
N PRO A 469 15.77 8.73 -9.47
CA PRO A 469 15.96 10.17 -9.39
C PRO A 469 16.85 10.75 -10.50
N ILE A 470 17.70 9.92 -11.12
CA ILE A 470 18.61 10.30 -12.21
C ILE A 470 18.00 9.94 -13.57
N LEU A 471 17.30 8.81 -13.66
CA LEU A 471 16.73 8.29 -14.91
C LEU A 471 15.42 8.95 -15.32
N LEU A 472 14.58 9.34 -14.37
CA LEU A 472 13.27 9.94 -14.65
C LEU A 472 13.41 11.46 -14.71
N THR A 473 12.95 12.07 -15.81
CA THR A 473 12.78 13.52 -15.82
C THR A 473 11.64 13.93 -14.88
N VAL A 474 11.58 15.20 -14.49
CA VAL A 474 10.50 15.72 -13.62
C VAL A 474 9.12 15.45 -14.25
N ILE A 475 8.99 15.62 -15.57
CA ILE A 475 7.74 15.37 -16.27
C ILE A 475 7.42 13.87 -16.37
N ASP A 476 8.42 13.00 -16.57
CA ASP A 476 8.21 11.55 -16.59
C ASP A 476 7.77 11.05 -15.21
N LYS A 477 8.34 11.61 -14.14
CA LYS A 477 7.93 11.32 -12.76
C LYS A 477 6.49 11.77 -12.51
N GLU A 478 6.11 12.99 -12.90
CA GLU A 478 4.74 13.49 -12.76
C GLU A 478 3.74 12.63 -13.55
N ASN A 479 4.08 12.27 -14.79
CA ASN A 479 3.27 11.38 -15.62
C ASN A 479 3.13 10.00 -14.96
N LEU A 480 4.23 9.41 -14.51
CA LEU A 480 4.26 8.10 -13.85
C LEU A 480 3.39 8.09 -12.59
N LEU A 481 3.53 9.11 -11.74
CA LEU A 481 2.72 9.27 -10.54
C LEU A 481 1.23 9.49 -10.89
N ALA A 482 0.93 10.23 -11.95
CA ALA A 482 -0.43 10.37 -12.46
C ALA A 482 -1.01 9.02 -12.89
N TYR A 483 -0.24 8.18 -13.60
CA TYR A 483 -0.66 6.81 -13.95
C TYR A 483 -0.91 5.94 -12.72
N LEU A 484 0.06 5.86 -11.80
CA LEU A 484 -0.06 5.04 -10.59
C LEU A 484 -1.26 5.48 -9.73
N SER A 485 -1.58 6.78 -9.70
CA SER A 485 -2.76 7.31 -9.01
C SER A 485 -4.10 6.80 -9.56
N THR A 486 -4.13 6.32 -10.81
CA THR A 486 -5.32 5.71 -11.41
C THR A 486 -5.52 4.24 -11.02
N LEU A 487 -4.50 3.60 -10.45
CA LEU A 487 -4.51 2.17 -10.11
C LEU A 487 -5.22 1.93 -8.77
N THR A 488 -6.55 2.02 -8.79
CA THR A 488 -7.41 1.87 -7.59
C THR A 488 -8.18 0.55 -7.55
N GLY A 489 -7.85 -0.43 -8.41
CA GLY A 489 -8.55 -1.72 -8.48
C GLY A 489 -9.98 -1.71 -9.00
N ALA A 490 -10.55 -0.53 -9.24
CA ALA A 490 -11.86 -0.40 -9.86
C ALA A 490 -11.74 -0.85 -11.31
N ALA A 491 -12.52 -1.88 -11.69
CA ALA A 491 -12.65 -2.31 -13.07
C ALA A 491 -13.01 -1.09 -13.93
N THR A 492 -12.07 -0.67 -14.77
CA THR A 492 -12.29 0.36 -15.79
C THR A 492 -13.48 -0.09 -16.63
N GLU A 493 -14.61 0.62 -16.49
CA GLU A 493 -15.66 0.59 -17.51
C GLU A 493 -15.01 1.01 -18.83
N GLU A 494 -14.90 0.07 -19.76
CA GLU A 494 -14.42 0.31 -21.12
C GLU A 494 -15.25 1.43 -21.75
N ASN A 495 -14.68 2.63 -21.79
CA ASN A 495 -15.16 3.70 -22.65
C ASN A 495 -14.83 3.31 -24.10
N THR A 496 -15.74 2.60 -24.73
CA THR A 496 -15.72 2.29 -26.17
C THR A 496 -15.97 3.56 -26.96
N SER A 497 -14.92 4.38 -27.10
CA SER A 497 -14.86 5.43 -28.10
C SER A 497 -14.49 4.82 -29.45
N THR A 498 -15.52 4.67 -30.29
CA THR A 498 -15.48 4.41 -31.73
C THR A 498 -14.29 5.04 -32.46
N THR A 499 -13.40 4.21 -33.00
CA THR A 499 -12.54 4.56 -34.15
C THR A 499 -13.21 4.03 -35.42
N GLU A 500 -13.63 4.94 -36.29
CA GLU A 500 -14.07 4.66 -37.65
C GLU A 500 -12.93 3.98 -38.44
N GLU A 501 -13.21 2.79 -38.98
CA GLU A 501 -12.41 2.18 -40.04
C GLU A 501 -12.46 3.05 -41.29
N VAL A 502 -11.31 3.60 -41.69
CA VAL A 502 -11.07 4.04 -43.07
C VAL A 502 -10.35 2.89 -43.77
N GLU A 503 -11.12 2.08 -44.51
CA GLU A 503 -10.61 1.17 -45.53
C GLU A 503 -9.89 1.99 -46.62
N GLU A 504 -8.55 1.95 -46.64
CA GLU A 504 -7.76 2.38 -47.78
C GLU A 504 -7.34 1.15 -48.58
N THR A 505 -8.03 0.93 -49.69
CA THR A 505 -7.69 -0.07 -50.70
C THR A 505 -6.32 0.26 -51.30
N ASN A 506 -5.33 -0.62 -51.15
CA ASN A 506 -4.10 -0.54 -51.92
C ASN A 506 -3.98 -1.72 -52.88
N GLU A 507 -4.04 -1.36 -54.16
CA GLU A 507 -3.94 -2.18 -55.35
C GLU A 507 -2.49 -2.67 -55.51
N VAL A 508 -2.29 -3.99 -55.57
CA VAL A 508 -0.98 -4.61 -55.77
C VAL A 508 -0.57 -4.47 -57.23
N ALA A 509 0.55 -3.78 -57.46
CA ALA A 509 1.29 -3.77 -58.73
C ALA A 509 2.70 -4.30 -58.52
N ALA A 510 3.10 -5.25 -59.40
CA ALA A 510 4.44 -5.80 -59.64
C ALA A 510 5.06 -6.61 -58.47
N GLU A 511 5.58 -7.83 -58.63
CA GLU A 511 6.27 -8.49 -59.75
C GLU A 511 6.02 -10.01 -59.75
#